data_AF-A0A1Z5J8B1-F1
#
_entry.id   AF-A0A1Z5J8B1-F1
#
_cell.length_a   1.000
_cell.length_b   1.000
_cell.length_c   1.000
_cell.angle_alpha   90.00
_cell.angle_beta   90.00
_cell.angle_gamma   90.00
#
_symmetry.space_group_name_H-M   'P 1'
#
loop_
_entity.id
_entity.type
_entity.pdbx_description
1 polymer ?
#
loop_
_entity_poly.entity_id
_entity_poly.type
_entity_poly.pdbx_seq_one_letter_code
_entity_poly.pdbx_strand_id
1 'polypeptide(L)'
;MAETGYDPKRSKVNKDKLDEFVQRDIKGDLEEVPGIGPAAVKKLAEPDAQGNPGITTTYQLIGAYLSLKNSECDPVSHNDYFWYWLKEKGISSHRSGIVQCIAKKCNSFMPGLYDPSMYESDDEEE
;
A
#
# COMPACT_ATOMS: atom_id res chain seq x y z
N MET A 1 15.14 15.10 -5.58
CA MET A 1 15.58 13.69 -5.64
C MET A 1 14.40 12.87 -6.12
N ALA A 2 14.53 12.11 -7.21
CA ALA A 2 13.44 11.31 -7.75
C ALA A 2 13.11 10.19 -6.75
N GLU A 3 11.87 10.15 -6.27
CA GLU A 3 11.42 9.03 -5.44
C GLU A 3 11.41 7.76 -6.29
N THR A 4 12.37 6.87 -6.00
CA THR A 4 12.48 5.52 -6.56
C THR A 4 11.52 4.59 -5.80
N GLY A 5 10.37 4.28 -6.39
CA GLY A 5 9.46 3.20 -5.97
C GLY A 5 9.03 3.11 -4.50
N TYR A 6 8.37 1.99 -4.21
CA TYR A 6 8.15 1.47 -2.88
C TYR A 6 9.46 1.00 -2.24
N ASP A 7 9.61 1.30 -0.96
CA ASP A 7 10.69 0.80 -0.13
C ASP A 7 10.13 0.64 1.30
N PRO A 8 10.15 -0.58 1.87
CA PRO A 8 9.65 -0.82 3.22
C PRO A 8 10.46 -0.08 4.29
N LYS A 9 11.75 0.19 4.08
CA LYS A 9 12.62 0.96 5.01
C LYS A 9 12.17 2.43 5.11
N ARG A 10 11.44 2.94 4.11
CA ARG A 10 10.84 4.29 4.12
C ARG A 10 9.50 4.35 4.87
N SER A 11 8.94 3.21 5.27
CA SER A 11 7.75 3.19 6.13
C SER A 11 8.06 3.86 7.47
N LYS A 12 7.12 4.70 7.94
CA LYS A 12 7.16 5.32 9.28
C LYS A 12 6.04 4.81 10.17
N VAL A 13 5.39 3.71 9.77
CA VAL A 13 4.33 3.09 10.56
C VAL A 13 4.98 2.36 11.73
N ASN A 14 4.46 2.59 12.94
CA ASN A 14 4.87 1.86 14.13
C ASN A 14 4.50 0.37 13.97
N LYS A 15 5.43 -0.53 14.33
CA LYS A 15 5.26 -1.98 14.18
C LYS A 15 4.01 -2.52 14.86
N ASP A 16 3.68 -2.07 16.07
CA ASP A 16 2.50 -2.53 16.80
C ASP A 16 1.22 -2.13 16.08
N LYS A 17 1.16 -0.92 15.53
CA LYS A 17 0.01 -0.46 14.73
C LYS A 17 -0.13 -1.23 13.42
N LEU A 18 0.98 -1.59 12.80
CA LEU A 18 1.00 -2.42 11.60
C LEU A 18 0.44 -3.82 11.92
N ASP A 19 0.97 -4.46 12.96
CA ASP A 19 0.57 -5.82 13.34
C ASP A 19 -0.90 -5.86 13.80
N GLU A 20 -1.37 -4.86 14.55
CA GLU A 20 -2.79 -4.69 14.92
C GLU A 20 -3.68 -4.60 13.67
N PHE A 21 -3.32 -3.76 12.70
CA PHE A 21 -4.08 -3.61 11.45
C PHE A 21 -4.16 -4.91 10.65
N VAL A 22 -3.06 -5.66 10.57
CA VAL A 22 -3.00 -6.93 9.84
C VAL A 22 -3.92 -7.99 10.47
N GLN A 23 -3.96 -8.05 11.80
CA GLN A 23 -4.71 -9.08 12.53
C GLN A 23 -6.21 -8.79 12.65
N ARG A 24 -6.61 -7.52 12.74
CA ARG A 24 -8.02 -7.17 12.96
C ARG A 24 -8.87 -7.26 11.70
N ASP A 25 -10.18 -7.34 11.87
CA ASP A 25 -11.13 -7.28 10.75
C ASP A 25 -11.20 -5.88 10.13
N ILE A 26 -11.40 -5.84 8.81
CA ILE A 26 -11.60 -4.60 8.05
C ILE A 26 -13.02 -4.09 8.30
N LYS A 27 -13.15 -2.81 8.63
CA LYS A 27 -14.45 -2.18 8.89
C LYS A 27 -14.95 -1.36 7.71
N GLY A 28 -14.08 -1.07 6.74
CA GLY A 28 -14.39 -0.25 5.58
C GLY A 28 -14.14 1.24 5.79
N ASP A 29 -13.46 1.62 6.88
CA ASP A 29 -13.04 2.98 7.16
C ASP A 29 -11.60 3.19 6.69
N LEU A 30 -11.38 4.10 5.74
CA LEU A 30 -10.05 4.33 5.18
C LEU A 30 -9.02 4.81 6.22
N GLU A 31 -9.44 5.55 7.25
CA GLU A 31 -8.54 6.02 8.31
C GLU A 31 -8.09 4.88 9.25
N GLU A 32 -8.69 3.71 9.10
CA GLU A 32 -8.27 2.50 9.80
C GLU A 32 -6.88 2.04 9.31
N VAL A 33 -6.48 2.38 8.07
CA VAL A 33 -5.16 2.04 7.51
C VAL A 33 -4.10 3.02 8.02
N PRO A 34 -3.04 2.56 8.73
CA PRO A 34 -1.98 3.45 9.20
C PRO A 34 -1.32 4.24 8.06
N GLY A 35 -1.30 5.56 8.21
CA GLY A 35 -0.77 6.49 7.19
C GLY A 35 -1.84 7.14 6.31
N ILE A 36 -3.10 6.70 6.40
CA ILE A 36 -4.25 7.38 5.79
C ILE A 36 -4.92 8.26 6.85
N GLY A 37 -5.01 9.56 6.56
CA GLY A 37 -5.78 10.52 7.36
C GLY A 37 -6.72 11.33 6.48
N PRO A 38 -7.39 12.37 7.02
CA PRO A 38 -8.52 13.02 6.33
C PRO A 38 -8.17 13.62 4.96
N ALA A 39 -6.94 14.11 4.80
CA ALA A 39 -6.47 14.64 3.52
C ALA A 39 -6.28 13.54 2.46
N ALA A 40 -5.81 12.37 2.86
CA ALA A 40 -5.67 11.22 1.98
C ALA A 40 -7.05 10.64 1.61
N VAL A 41 -7.98 10.57 2.58
CA VAL A 41 -9.37 10.16 2.33
C VAL A 41 -10.03 11.01 1.26
N LYS A 42 -9.91 12.34 1.36
CA LYS A 42 -10.46 13.27 0.35
C LYS A 42 -9.92 12.99 -1.04
N LYS A 43 -8.60 12.80 -1.17
CA LYS A 43 -7.93 12.50 -2.44
C LYS A 43 -8.33 11.13 -3.02
N LEU A 44 -8.45 10.12 -2.17
CA LEU A 44 -8.88 8.79 -2.59
C LEU A 44 -10.31 8.80 -3.12
N ALA A 45 -11.19 9.61 -2.53
CA ALA A 45 -12.58 9.78 -2.94
C ALA A 45 -12.76 10.54 -4.27
N GLU A 46 -11.71 11.18 -4.79
CA GLU A 46 -11.74 11.82 -6.11
C GLU A 46 -11.77 10.74 -7.22
N PRO A 47 -12.60 10.92 -8.27
CA PRO A 47 -12.54 10.09 -9.46
C PRO A 47 -11.14 10.07 -10.08
N ASP A 48 -10.74 8.97 -10.69
CA ASP A 48 -9.48 8.95 -11.46
C ASP A 48 -9.61 9.68 -12.81
N ALA A 49 -8.50 9.80 -13.53
CA ALA A 49 -8.44 10.46 -14.83
C ALA A 49 -9.29 9.76 -15.91
N GLN A 50 -9.67 8.50 -15.69
CA GLN A 50 -10.50 7.69 -16.56
C GLN A 50 -11.99 7.78 -16.19
N GLY A 51 -12.34 8.54 -15.15
CA GLY A 51 -13.71 8.74 -14.69
C GLY A 51 -14.24 7.60 -13.82
N ASN A 52 -13.39 6.68 -13.36
CA ASN A 52 -13.81 5.66 -12.40
C ASN A 52 -14.12 6.30 -11.04
N PRO A 53 -15.12 5.79 -10.30
CA PRO A 53 -15.44 6.29 -8.97
C PRO A 53 -14.24 6.29 -8.03
N GLY A 54 -14.18 7.28 -7.14
CA GLY A 54 -13.18 7.31 -6.07
C GLY A 54 -13.34 6.17 -5.08
N ILE A 55 -12.28 5.94 -4.32
CA ILE A 55 -12.19 4.95 -3.25
C ILE A 55 -12.70 5.61 -1.96
N THR A 56 -13.76 5.05 -1.39
CA THR A 56 -14.39 5.56 -0.15
C THR A 56 -14.30 4.57 1.01
N THR A 57 -13.87 3.33 0.76
CA THR A 57 -13.77 2.27 1.76
C THR A 57 -12.46 1.49 1.66
N THR A 58 -12.03 0.90 2.77
CA THR A 58 -10.85 0.02 2.81
C THR A 58 -11.00 -1.19 1.90
N TYR A 59 -12.22 -1.71 1.72
CA TYR A 59 -12.48 -2.81 0.79
C TYR A 59 -12.14 -2.43 -0.65
N GLN A 60 -12.54 -1.24 -1.08
CA GLN A 60 -12.22 -0.72 -2.41
C GLN A 60 -10.72 -0.45 -2.55
N LEU A 61 -10.04 0.02 -1.48
CA LEU A 61 -8.59 0.21 -1.50
C LEU A 61 -7.85 -1.12 -1.67
N ILE A 62 -8.29 -2.18 -0.97
CA ILE A 62 -7.79 -3.54 -1.16
C ILE A 62 -8.07 -4.02 -2.58
N GLY A 63 -9.28 -3.78 -3.11
CA GLY A 63 -9.61 -4.10 -4.50
C GLY A 63 -8.70 -3.40 -5.51
N ALA A 64 -8.40 -2.11 -5.29
CA ALA A 64 -7.46 -1.36 -6.12
C ALA A 64 -6.06 -1.98 -6.07
N TYR A 65 -5.54 -2.30 -4.88
CA TYR A 65 -4.27 -3.00 -4.73
C TYR A 65 -4.25 -4.32 -5.49
N LEU A 66 -5.25 -5.19 -5.29
CA LEU A 66 -5.32 -6.49 -5.94
C LEU A 66 -5.45 -6.38 -7.46
N SER A 67 -6.16 -5.37 -7.96
CA SER A 67 -6.35 -5.15 -9.41
C SER A 67 -5.05 -4.83 -10.16
N LEU A 68 -4.02 -4.35 -9.44
CA LEU A 68 -2.69 -4.07 -10.01
C LEU A 68 -1.81 -5.32 -10.11
N LYS A 69 -2.22 -6.47 -9.57
CA LYS A 69 -1.49 -7.73 -9.70
C LYS A 69 -1.83 -8.38 -11.05
N ASN A 70 -0.82 -8.54 -11.90
CA ASN A 70 -0.94 -9.32 -13.14
C ASN A 70 -0.04 -10.56 -13.12
N SER A 71 -0.14 -11.41 -14.13
CA SER A 71 0.58 -12.69 -14.23
C SER A 71 2.10 -12.56 -14.32
N GLU A 72 2.60 -11.38 -14.70
CA GLU A 72 4.03 -11.11 -14.93
C GLU A 72 4.66 -10.31 -13.77
N CYS A 73 3.86 -9.83 -12.81
CA CYS A 73 4.36 -9.08 -11.66
C CYS A 73 4.88 -10.02 -10.58
N ASP A 74 6.12 -9.84 -10.15
CA ASP A 74 6.59 -10.33 -8.86
C ASP A 74 6.02 -9.46 -7.70
N PRO A 75 6.18 -9.86 -6.42
CA PRO A 75 5.68 -9.09 -5.28
C PRO A 75 6.28 -7.67 -5.18
N VAL A 76 7.55 -7.48 -5.54
CA VAL A 76 8.22 -6.18 -5.50
C VAL A 76 7.58 -5.23 -6.51
N SER A 77 7.49 -5.66 -7.77
CA SER A 77 6.85 -4.88 -8.84
C SER A 77 5.40 -4.53 -8.52
N HIS A 78 4.64 -5.47 -7.93
CA HIS A 78 3.25 -5.22 -7.54
C HIS A 78 3.12 -4.12 -6.47
N ASN A 79 3.99 -4.15 -5.46
CA ASN A 79 4.01 -3.13 -4.40
C ASN A 79 4.48 -1.76 -4.93
N ASP A 80 5.40 -1.74 -5.90
CA ASP A 80 5.79 -0.53 -6.65
C ASP A 80 4.61 0.07 -7.41
N TYR A 81 3.86 -0.75 -8.16
CA TYR A 81 2.69 -0.28 -8.91
C TYR A 81 1.66 0.36 -8.00
N PHE A 82 1.41 -0.23 -6.84
CA PHE A 82 0.48 0.37 -5.88
C PHE A 82 1.03 1.67 -5.27
N TRP A 83 2.33 1.75 -5.02
CA TRP A 83 2.96 2.99 -4.55
C TRP A 83 2.83 4.13 -5.57
N TYR A 84 3.06 3.84 -6.86
CA TYR A 84 2.87 4.80 -7.95
C TYR A 84 1.40 5.17 -8.14
N TRP A 85 0.48 4.22 -8.03
CA TRP A 85 -0.94 4.49 -8.08
C TRP A 85 -1.37 5.47 -6.96
N LEU A 86 -0.86 5.30 -5.73
CA LEU A 86 -1.09 6.25 -4.64
C LEU A 86 -0.52 7.64 -4.97
N LYS A 87 0.65 7.70 -5.62
CA LYS A 87 1.24 8.96 -6.11
C LYS A 87 0.34 9.65 -7.14
N GLU A 88 -0.22 8.90 -8.08
CA GLU A 88 -1.13 9.42 -9.11
C GLU A 88 -2.45 9.91 -8.52
N LYS A 89 -2.96 9.24 -7.48
CA LYS A 89 -4.05 9.75 -6.63
C LYS A 89 -3.67 10.99 -5.81
N GLY A 90 -2.45 11.51 -5.94
CA GLY A 90 -1.98 12.72 -5.26
C GLY A 90 -1.59 12.48 -3.80
N ILE A 91 -1.44 11.24 -3.34
CA ILE A 91 -0.97 10.95 -1.98
C ILE A 91 0.53 11.26 -1.91
N SER A 92 0.89 12.31 -1.17
CA SER A 92 2.25 12.86 -1.13
C SER A 92 3.07 12.43 0.09
N SER A 93 2.48 11.69 1.03
CA SER A 93 3.13 11.30 2.28
C SER A 93 2.69 9.91 2.71
N HIS A 94 3.52 9.23 3.50
CA HIS A 94 3.23 7.91 4.08
C HIS A 94 2.93 6.75 3.10
N ARG A 95 3.10 6.93 1.78
CA ARG A 95 2.83 5.89 0.77
C ARG A 95 3.46 4.54 1.09
N SER A 96 4.74 4.49 1.46
CA SER A 96 5.41 3.23 1.83
C SER A 96 4.76 2.57 3.05
N GLY A 97 4.27 3.36 4.01
CA GLY A 97 3.50 2.83 5.14
C GLY A 97 2.17 2.23 4.70
N ILE A 98 1.44 2.93 3.85
CA ILE A 98 0.16 2.47 3.30
C ILE A 98 0.34 1.17 2.52
N VAL A 99 1.32 1.12 1.61
CA VAL A 99 1.65 -0.09 0.83
C VAL A 99 1.99 -1.24 1.77
N GLN A 100 2.84 -1.02 2.76
CA GLN A 100 3.22 -2.08 3.72
C GLN A 100 2.01 -2.62 4.49
N CYS A 101 1.10 -1.75 4.94
CA CYS A 101 -0.11 -2.15 5.65
C CYS A 101 -1.01 -3.01 4.76
N ILE A 102 -1.33 -2.52 3.56
CA ILE A 102 -2.23 -3.20 2.63
C ILE A 102 -1.62 -4.51 2.13
N ALA A 103 -0.35 -4.52 1.74
CA ALA A 103 0.34 -5.71 1.25
C ALA A 103 0.41 -6.80 2.32
N LYS A 104 0.80 -6.46 3.56
CA LYS A 104 0.81 -7.44 4.67
C LYS A 104 -0.58 -7.95 5.02
N LYS A 105 -1.60 -7.08 5.00
CA LYS A 105 -2.99 -7.47 5.23
C LYS A 105 -3.47 -8.44 4.15
N CYS A 106 -3.20 -8.16 2.88
CA CYS A 106 -3.58 -9.04 1.78
C CYS A 106 -2.80 -10.35 1.81
N ASN A 107 -1.52 -10.31 2.16
CA ASN A 107 -0.67 -11.50 2.27
C ASN A 107 -1.16 -12.48 3.36
N SER A 108 -1.91 -12.03 4.38
CA SER A 108 -2.45 -12.93 5.41
C SER A 108 -3.57 -13.86 4.92
N PHE A 109 -4.26 -13.50 3.84
CA PHE A 109 -5.30 -14.33 3.22
C PHE A 109 -5.01 -14.70 1.75
N MET A 110 -4.02 -14.09 1.12
CA MET A 110 -3.48 -14.44 -0.20
C MET A 110 -1.94 -14.46 -0.13
N PRO A 111 -1.34 -15.57 0.35
CA PRO A 111 0.11 -15.68 0.48
C PRO A 111 0.86 -15.46 -0.85
N GLY A 112 2.01 -14.79 -0.78
CA GLY A 112 2.86 -14.50 -1.94
C GLY A 112 2.67 -13.09 -2.51
N LEU A 113 1.86 -12.23 -1.87
CA LEU A 113 1.71 -10.82 -2.26
C LEU A 113 2.74 -9.90 -1.57
N TYR A 114 3.32 -10.34 -0.46
CA TYR A 114 4.34 -9.59 0.25
C TYR A 114 5.39 -10.52 0.84
N ASP A 115 6.65 -10.25 0.52
CA ASP A 115 7.80 -10.92 1.10
C ASP A 115 8.86 -9.88 1.52
N PRO A 116 9.10 -9.67 2.82
CA PRO A 116 10.08 -8.71 3.28
C PRO A 116 11.51 -9.04 2.86
N SER A 117 11.90 -10.31 2.66
CA SER A 117 13.27 -10.67 2.30
C SER A 117 13.62 -10.26 0.87
N MET A 118 12.63 -10.05 0.00
CA MET A 118 12.85 -9.51 -1.36
C MET A 118 13.29 -8.03 -1.37
N TYR A 119 13.29 -7.37 -0.21
CA TYR A 119 13.71 -5.97 -0.04
C TYR A 119 14.98 -5.83 0.80
N GLU A 120 15.54 -6.95 1.26
CA GLU A 120 16.87 -6.98 1.83
C GLU A 120 17.84 -6.85 0.64
N SER A 121 18.25 -5.61 0.36
CA SER A 121 19.47 -5.37 -0.41
C SER A 121 20.60 -6.12 0.28
N ASP A 122 21.47 -6.78 -0.49
CA ASP A 122 22.75 -7.34 -0.06
C ASP A 122 23.68 -6.22 0.49
N ASP A 123 23.28 -5.52 1.55
CA ASP A 123 24.11 -4.61 2.34
C ASP A 123 24.97 -5.45 3.32
N GLU A 124 25.47 -6.60 2.87
CA GLU A 124 26.56 -7.38 3.47
C GLU A 124 27.69 -7.57 2.43
N GLU A 125 28.19 -6.49 1.83
CA GLU A 125 29.56 -6.45 1.31
C GLU A 125 30.25 -5.16 1.80
N GLU A 126 31.08 -5.35 2.83
CA GLU A 126 32.15 -4.49 3.42
C GLU A 126 31.95 -2.97 3.64
#